data_AF-M8BYW5-F1
#
_entry.id   AF-M8BYW5-F1
#
_cell.length_a   1.000
_cell.length_b   1.000
_cell.length_c   1.000
_cell.angle_alpha   90.00
_cell.angle_beta   90.00
_cell.angle_gamma   90.00
#
_symmetry.space_group_name_H-M   'P 1'
#
loop_
_entity.id
_entity.type
_entity.pdbx_description
1 polymer ?
#
loop_
_entity_poly.entity_id
_entity_poly.type
_entity_poly.pdbx_seq_one_letter_code
_entity_poly.pdbx_strand_id
1 'polypeptide(L)'
;MIAAFLLLVLCSLAPAALSVPPRPPGGALHDHVVRLSLVVPAGAADGWARVLPLAKGDALFPAALVSLGLLGVISKVTLALEPRFKRSVTYDYRDDSTFQDDFADHAARHEFADIAWYPSQHQAVYRLDDRAPLNATGDGVNDFIGFRSTLIAVSQGVRALETALEGSRNVKGKCAMATAEIAAKRLIGNGLRRKDGQLFTGYPVVGFQGKMQTSGSCAHSAASSPLKACAWDPRFKGLFFYESTAVFSPARFRSFILDVKKLRDLDPDNMCGVDVYNGLLVRFVRRSEAWLGQPEDSVVVDFNYYRAADPSAARLSQDVWEEVEQLAFVKHGARPHWAKNRMVAFRGVQGKYPGWARFAAAKRQLDPRGLFDSPWSDDVVGGKELSKDDGCALDGRCVCSEDRHCSPGQGYYCRTGLVFTEARVCRYSASQLV
;
A
#
# COMPACT_ATOMS: atom_id res chain seq x y z
N MET A 1 -8.97 10.61 16.90
CA MET A 1 -10.12 9.90 16.29
C MET A 1 -9.74 9.20 14.96
N ILE A 2 -8.53 8.62 14.85
CA ILE A 2 -8.06 7.94 13.61
C ILE A 2 -8.19 6.40 13.72
N ALA A 3 -8.26 5.85 14.95
CA ALA A 3 -8.24 4.41 15.18
C ALA A 3 -9.47 3.65 14.63
N ALA A 4 -10.61 4.32 14.41
CA ALA A 4 -11.81 3.69 13.84
C ALA A 4 -11.80 3.59 12.30
N PHE A 5 -10.87 4.27 11.62
CA PHE A 5 -10.77 4.24 10.15
C PHE A 5 -10.08 2.98 9.63
N LEU A 6 -9.20 2.36 10.44
CA LEU A 6 -8.29 1.32 9.95
C LEU A 6 -8.91 -0.08 9.87
N LEU A 7 -9.99 -0.38 10.58
CA LEU A 7 -10.44 -1.77 10.73
C LEU A 7 -11.01 -2.40 9.45
N LEU A 8 -11.36 -1.60 8.42
CA LEU A 8 -11.95 -2.11 7.17
C LEU A 8 -11.13 -1.79 5.90
N VAL A 9 -10.05 -1.02 6.03
CA VAL A 9 -9.15 -0.70 4.90
C VAL A 9 -7.92 -1.63 4.90
N LEU A 10 -7.82 -2.56 5.86
CA LEU A 10 -6.71 -3.50 5.98
C LEU A 10 -6.67 -4.51 4.81
N CYS A 11 -5.65 -4.32 3.97
CA CYS A 11 -4.94 -5.29 3.14
C CYS A 11 -5.72 -6.51 2.64
N SER A 12 -6.08 -6.45 1.36
CA SER A 12 -6.40 -7.61 0.52
C SER A 12 -5.23 -8.58 0.49
N LEU A 13 -5.40 -9.72 1.16
CA LEU A 13 -4.65 -10.95 0.96
C LEU A 13 -5.63 -12.14 0.95
N ALA A 14 -6.87 -11.89 0.53
CA ALA A 14 -7.86 -12.95 0.33
C ALA A 14 -7.72 -13.51 -1.10
N PRO A 15 -8.40 -14.63 -1.41
CA PRO A 15 -7.99 -15.52 -2.49
C PRO A 15 -7.94 -14.85 -3.87
N ALA A 16 -6.76 -14.88 -4.48
CA ALA A 16 -6.46 -14.47 -5.84
C ALA A 16 -7.16 -15.34 -6.89
N ALA A 17 -7.52 -16.59 -6.55
CA ALA A 17 -8.08 -17.56 -7.51
C ALA A 17 -9.32 -17.02 -8.24
N LEU A 18 -9.15 -16.49 -9.45
CA LEU A 18 -10.22 -15.97 -10.30
C LEU A 18 -11.13 -17.09 -10.85
N SER A 19 -10.75 -18.36 -10.68
CA SER A 19 -11.25 -19.49 -11.48
C SER A 19 -11.87 -20.68 -10.71
N VAL A 20 -11.81 -20.77 -9.37
CA VAL A 20 -12.26 -21.99 -8.63
C VAL A 20 -13.55 -21.77 -7.81
N PRO A 21 -14.67 -22.47 -8.11
CA PRO A 21 -15.91 -22.46 -7.32
C PRO A 21 -15.92 -23.47 -6.14
N PRO A 22 -16.72 -23.26 -5.07
CA PRO A 22 -17.52 -22.06 -4.80
C PRO A 22 -16.61 -20.88 -4.41
N ARG A 23 -16.85 -19.72 -5.03
CA ARG A 23 -16.00 -18.54 -4.86
C ARG A 23 -16.33 -17.86 -3.53
N PRO A 24 -15.37 -17.67 -2.60
CA PRO A 24 -15.63 -16.91 -1.37
C PRO A 24 -15.98 -15.44 -1.67
N PRO A 25 -16.74 -14.76 -0.79
CA PRO A 25 -17.15 -13.37 -0.98
C PRO A 25 -15.94 -12.44 -0.95
N GLY A 26 -15.77 -11.65 -2.02
CA GLY A 26 -14.76 -10.60 -2.15
C GLY A 26 -13.32 -10.99 -1.80
N GLY A 27 -12.46 -9.98 -1.73
CA GLY A 27 -11.00 -10.13 -1.58
C GLY A 27 -10.41 -9.41 -0.36
N ALA A 28 -11.23 -8.64 0.34
CA ALA A 28 -10.81 -7.75 1.42
C ALA A 28 -11.60 -8.04 2.70
N LEU A 29 -11.08 -7.61 3.86
CA LEU A 29 -11.70 -7.85 5.15
C LEU A 29 -13.16 -7.36 5.22
N HIS A 30 -13.46 -6.22 4.60
CA HIS A 30 -14.81 -5.67 4.57
C HIS A 30 -15.81 -6.55 3.81
N ASP A 31 -15.37 -7.39 2.88
CA ASP A 31 -16.26 -8.31 2.14
C ASP A 31 -16.72 -9.50 3.00
N HIS A 32 -16.05 -9.74 4.12
CA HIS A 32 -16.42 -10.79 5.09
C HIS A 32 -17.29 -10.26 6.23
N VAL A 33 -17.65 -8.97 6.24
CA VAL A 33 -18.60 -8.42 7.21
C VAL A 33 -20.01 -8.86 6.86
N VAL A 34 -20.72 -9.46 7.81
CA VAL A 34 -22.14 -9.86 7.65
C VAL A 34 -23.10 -8.93 8.38
N ARG A 35 -22.60 -8.22 9.39
CA ARG A 35 -23.34 -7.21 10.17
C ARG A 35 -22.36 -6.20 10.77
N LEU A 36 -22.78 -4.95 10.88
CA LEU A 36 -22.08 -3.92 11.65
C LEU A 36 -23.06 -2.98 12.35
N SER A 37 -22.57 -2.22 13.32
CA SER A 37 -23.31 -1.15 13.98
C SER A 37 -22.58 0.16 13.80
N LEU A 38 -23.28 1.17 13.29
CA LEU A 38 -22.79 2.55 13.19
C LEU A 38 -23.38 3.39 14.32
N VAL A 39 -22.56 4.22 14.95
CA VAL A 39 -23.01 5.33 15.79
C VAL A 39 -23.11 6.57 14.91
N VAL A 40 -24.32 7.11 14.77
CA VAL A 40 -24.61 8.25 13.90
C VAL A 40 -25.25 9.40 14.71
N PRO A 41 -25.07 10.67 14.29
CA PRO A 41 -25.74 11.82 14.89
C PRO A 41 -27.27 11.65 14.88
N ALA A 42 -27.91 12.16 15.93
CA ALA A 42 -29.35 12.18 16.05
C ALA A 42 -29.83 13.49 16.70
N GLY A 43 -31.14 13.71 16.72
CA GLY A 43 -31.72 14.89 17.38
C GLY A 43 -31.68 14.78 18.90
N ALA A 44 -32.01 15.87 19.60
CA ALA A 44 -32.11 15.88 21.06
C ALA A 44 -33.13 14.85 21.59
N ALA A 45 -34.22 14.62 20.86
CA ALA A 45 -35.22 13.61 21.18
C ALA A 45 -34.66 12.17 21.18
N ASP A 46 -33.59 11.92 20.43
CA ASP A 46 -32.92 10.63 20.31
C ASP A 46 -31.61 10.58 21.13
N GLY A 47 -31.38 11.52 22.05
CA GLY A 47 -30.18 11.56 22.88
C GLY A 47 -28.90 11.98 22.14
N TRP A 48 -29.03 12.75 21.05
CA TRP A 48 -27.94 13.31 20.23
C TRP A 48 -27.12 12.32 19.37
N ALA A 49 -27.17 11.03 19.68
CA ALA A 49 -26.58 9.97 18.88
C ALA A 49 -27.41 8.70 18.98
N ARG A 50 -27.46 7.92 17.89
CA ARG A 50 -28.16 6.64 17.86
C ARG A 50 -27.30 5.55 17.23
N VAL A 51 -27.55 4.31 17.62
CA VAL A 51 -26.92 3.13 17.02
C VAL A 51 -27.80 2.65 15.86
N LEU A 52 -27.22 2.59 14.67
CA LEU A 52 -27.81 2.05 13.46
C LEU A 52 -27.20 0.67 13.17
N PRO A 53 -27.90 -0.44 13.50
CA PRO A 53 -27.49 -1.76 13.05
C PRO A 53 -27.73 -1.90 11.55
N LEU A 54 -26.75 -2.47 10.84
CA LEU A 54 -26.81 -2.78 9.41
C LEU A 54 -26.36 -4.22 9.18
N ALA A 55 -27.05 -4.94 8.31
CA ALA A 55 -26.74 -6.30 7.88
C ALA A 55 -26.78 -6.41 6.36
N LYS A 56 -26.21 -7.52 5.83
CA LYS A 56 -26.29 -7.83 4.41
C LYS A 56 -27.75 -7.85 3.94
N GLY A 57 -28.06 -7.07 2.91
CA GLY A 57 -29.42 -6.86 2.39
C GLY A 57 -29.97 -5.45 2.67
N ASP A 58 -29.49 -4.77 3.71
CA ASP A 58 -29.91 -3.39 4.00
C ASP A 58 -29.36 -2.42 2.96
N ALA A 59 -30.16 -1.42 2.58
CA ALA A 59 -29.82 -0.48 1.52
C ALA A 59 -28.50 0.31 1.76
N LEU A 60 -28.21 0.61 3.03
CA LEU A 60 -27.01 1.36 3.44
C LEU A 60 -25.82 0.46 3.79
N PHE A 61 -26.00 -0.86 3.87
CA PHE A 61 -24.92 -1.78 4.26
C PHE A 61 -23.69 -1.67 3.36
N PRO A 62 -23.81 -1.65 2.01
CA PRO A 62 -22.65 -1.47 1.13
C PRO A 62 -21.89 -0.16 1.31
N ALA A 63 -22.55 0.90 1.77
CA ALA A 63 -21.92 2.18 2.08
C ALA A 63 -21.05 2.08 3.33
N ALA A 64 -21.54 1.32 4.32
CA ALA A 64 -20.91 1.18 5.62
C ALA A 64 -19.68 0.25 5.61
N LEU A 65 -19.59 -0.67 4.64
CA LEU A 65 -18.44 -1.57 4.49
C LEU A 65 -17.11 -0.83 4.28
N VAL A 66 -17.15 0.29 3.53
CA VAL A 66 -16.01 1.20 3.35
C VAL A 66 -16.53 2.61 3.60
N SER A 67 -16.74 2.93 4.88
CA SER A 67 -17.36 4.20 5.31
C SER A 67 -16.40 5.38 5.37
N LEU A 68 -15.09 5.11 5.43
CA LEU A 68 -14.05 6.11 5.70
C LEU A 68 -14.36 6.97 6.93
N GLY A 69 -15.08 6.44 7.93
CA GLY A 69 -15.52 7.21 9.10
C GLY A 69 -16.58 8.30 8.83
N LEU A 70 -16.95 8.56 7.56
CA LEU A 70 -17.83 9.67 7.16
C LEU A 70 -19.32 9.38 7.35
N LEU A 71 -19.68 8.12 7.55
CA LEU A 71 -21.08 7.70 7.77
C LEU A 71 -21.42 7.53 9.24
N GLY A 72 -20.43 7.59 10.14
CA GLY A 72 -20.56 7.15 11.53
C GLY A 72 -19.34 6.41 12.05
N VAL A 73 -19.30 6.27 13.37
CA VAL A 73 -18.29 5.45 14.06
C VAL A 73 -18.77 4.02 14.12
N ILE A 74 -17.98 3.08 13.60
CA ILE A 74 -18.30 1.65 13.73
C ILE A 74 -18.03 1.21 15.16
N SER A 75 -19.07 0.73 15.86
CA SER A 75 -18.99 0.27 17.25
C SER A 75 -18.97 -1.26 17.39
N LYS A 76 -19.48 -1.98 16.39
CA LYS A 76 -19.53 -3.44 16.39
C LYS A 76 -19.46 -3.97 14.96
N VAL A 77 -18.75 -5.08 14.76
CA VAL A 77 -18.67 -5.81 13.49
C VAL A 77 -18.88 -7.30 13.76
N THR A 78 -19.59 -7.99 12.87
CA THR A 78 -19.69 -9.44 12.82
C THR A 78 -19.08 -9.92 11.51
N LEU A 79 -18.06 -10.78 11.60
CA LEU A 79 -17.35 -11.33 10.45
C LEU A 79 -17.77 -12.77 10.21
N ALA A 80 -17.91 -13.15 8.93
CA ALA A 80 -17.95 -14.54 8.52
C ALA A 80 -16.54 -15.14 8.67
N LEU A 81 -16.47 -16.34 9.25
CA LEU A 81 -15.22 -17.08 9.42
C LEU A 81 -15.24 -18.34 8.56
N GLU A 82 -14.06 -18.79 8.17
CA GLU A 82 -13.86 -20.06 7.48
C GLU A 82 -13.22 -21.10 8.40
N PRO A 83 -13.36 -22.41 8.10
CA PRO A 83 -12.63 -23.45 8.79
C PRO A 83 -11.11 -23.24 8.69
N ARG A 84 -10.39 -23.57 9.76
CA ARG A 84 -8.93 -23.46 9.79
C ARG A 84 -8.29 -24.42 8.78
N PHE A 85 -7.23 -23.97 8.13
CA PHE A 85 -6.41 -24.75 7.21
C PHE A 85 -4.92 -24.39 7.36
N LYS A 86 -4.04 -25.13 6.68
CA LYS A 86 -2.62 -24.79 6.54
C LYS A 86 -2.35 -24.15 5.18
N ARG A 87 -1.27 -23.41 5.04
CA ARG A 87 -0.77 -22.89 3.77
C ARG A 87 0.58 -23.49 3.47
N SER A 88 0.88 -23.68 2.20
CA SER A 88 2.18 -24.12 1.69
C SER A 88 2.75 -22.99 0.83
N VAL A 89 3.88 -22.41 1.26
CA VAL A 89 4.43 -21.20 0.63
C VAL A 89 5.81 -21.45 0.05
N THR A 90 6.00 -21.07 -1.22
CA THR A 90 7.28 -21.06 -1.92
C THR A 90 7.46 -19.71 -2.62
N TYR A 91 8.64 -19.08 -2.51
CA TYR A 91 9.00 -17.95 -3.34
C TYR A 91 9.87 -18.40 -4.52
N ASP A 92 9.45 -18.05 -5.72
CA ASP A 92 10.14 -18.36 -6.97
C ASP A 92 10.69 -17.07 -7.60
N TYR A 93 12.01 -17.01 -7.77
CA TYR A 93 12.75 -15.82 -8.18
C TYR A 93 13.03 -15.92 -9.68
N ARG A 94 12.47 -15.01 -10.47
CA ARG A 94 12.54 -15.02 -11.94
C ARG A 94 13.05 -13.69 -12.47
N ASP A 95 13.54 -13.72 -13.70
CA ASP A 95 13.68 -12.51 -14.51
C ASP A 95 12.30 -11.89 -14.79
N ASP A 96 12.22 -10.56 -14.92
CA ASP A 96 10.96 -9.86 -15.07
C ASP A 96 10.43 -9.75 -16.52
N SER A 97 11.11 -10.34 -17.51
CA SER A 97 10.78 -10.20 -18.94
C SER A 97 9.32 -10.51 -19.28
N THR A 98 8.69 -11.49 -18.62
CA THR A 98 7.30 -11.92 -18.87
C THR A 98 6.29 -11.41 -17.85
N PHE A 99 6.73 -10.68 -16.82
CA PHE A 99 5.90 -10.31 -15.67
C PHE A 99 4.62 -9.55 -16.04
N GLN A 100 4.68 -8.66 -17.03
CA GLN A 100 3.52 -7.91 -17.51
C GLN A 100 2.44 -8.80 -18.15
N ASP A 101 2.77 -10.04 -18.51
CA ASP A 101 1.90 -10.96 -19.27
C ASP A 101 1.44 -12.16 -18.43
N ASP A 102 2.28 -12.65 -17.51
CA ASP A 102 2.00 -13.89 -16.76
C ASP A 102 1.33 -13.69 -15.38
N PHE A 103 1.21 -12.43 -14.90
CA PHE A 103 0.66 -12.13 -13.57
C PHE A 103 -0.76 -12.69 -13.35
N ALA A 104 -1.59 -12.66 -14.40
CA ALA A 104 -2.99 -13.08 -14.32
C ALA A 104 -3.12 -14.60 -14.20
N ASP A 105 -2.29 -15.34 -14.95
CA ASP A 105 -2.22 -16.80 -14.86
C ASP A 105 -1.68 -17.23 -13.49
N HIS A 106 -0.66 -16.53 -12.96
CA HIS A 106 -0.18 -16.78 -11.61
C HIS A 106 -1.27 -16.58 -10.54
N ALA A 107 -2.03 -15.49 -10.63
CA ALA A 107 -3.16 -15.21 -9.73
C ALA A 107 -4.28 -16.26 -9.84
N ALA A 108 -4.51 -16.82 -11.03
CA ALA A 108 -5.50 -17.87 -11.24
C ALA A 108 -5.06 -19.22 -10.68
N ARG A 109 -3.75 -19.51 -10.68
CA ARG A 109 -3.19 -20.79 -10.23
C ARG A 109 -3.00 -20.91 -8.73
N HIS A 110 -2.69 -19.81 -8.05
CA HIS A 110 -2.38 -19.83 -6.61
C HIS A 110 -3.40 -19.05 -5.80
N GLU A 111 -3.97 -19.67 -4.78
CA GLU A 111 -5.04 -19.05 -4.00
C GLU A 111 -4.57 -17.76 -3.33
N PHE A 112 -3.35 -17.67 -2.83
CA PHE A 112 -2.85 -16.47 -2.15
C PHE A 112 -1.64 -15.85 -2.88
N ALA A 113 -1.68 -15.86 -4.22
CA ALA A 113 -0.65 -15.28 -5.07
C ALA A 113 -0.29 -13.83 -4.69
N ASP A 114 1.00 -13.52 -4.64
CA ASP A 114 1.52 -12.17 -4.80
C ASP A 114 2.85 -12.19 -5.57
N ILE A 115 3.24 -11.02 -6.09
CA ILE A 115 4.49 -10.87 -6.85
C ILE A 115 5.21 -9.63 -6.31
N ALA A 116 6.46 -9.77 -5.88
CA ALA A 116 7.32 -8.63 -5.60
C ALA A 116 8.21 -8.36 -6.82
N TRP A 117 8.01 -7.22 -7.48
CA TRP A 117 8.81 -6.80 -8.63
C TRP A 117 9.88 -5.80 -8.21
N TYR A 118 11.15 -6.15 -8.44
CA TYR A 118 12.33 -5.34 -8.16
C TYR A 118 12.91 -4.79 -9.47
N PRO A 119 12.39 -3.66 -9.97
CA PRO A 119 12.72 -3.13 -11.30
C PRO A 119 14.21 -2.86 -11.50
N SER A 120 14.98 -2.39 -10.50
CA SER A 120 16.40 -2.08 -10.73
C SER A 120 17.25 -3.35 -10.97
N GLN A 121 16.74 -4.51 -10.58
CA GLN A 121 17.41 -5.80 -10.69
C GLN A 121 16.82 -6.70 -11.77
N HIS A 122 15.87 -6.20 -12.55
CA HIS A 122 15.14 -6.99 -13.57
C HIS A 122 14.53 -8.28 -13.01
N GLN A 123 14.07 -8.27 -11.75
CA GLN A 123 13.68 -9.49 -11.04
C GLN A 123 12.23 -9.42 -10.54
N ALA A 124 11.46 -10.47 -10.76
CA ALA A 124 10.13 -10.66 -10.20
C ALA A 124 10.11 -11.93 -9.31
N VAL A 125 9.63 -11.79 -8.08
CA VAL A 125 9.53 -12.87 -7.09
C VAL A 125 8.08 -13.27 -6.92
N TYR A 126 7.73 -14.45 -7.41
CA TYR A 126 6.38 -15.00 -7.38
C TYR A 126 6.17 -15.80 -6.11
N ARG A 127 5.07 -15.55 -5.40
CA ARG A 127 4.67 -16.34 -4.22
C ARG A 127 3.66 -17.40 -4.61
N LEU A 128 4.14 -18.63 -4.69
CA LEU A 128 3.30 -19.80 -4.83
C LEU A 128 2.75 -20.13 -3.45
N ASP A 129 1.46 -19.90 -3.25
CA ASP A 129 0.84 -19.95 -1.93
C ASP A 129 -0.58 -20.51 -2.02
N ASP A 130 -0.72 -21.73 -1.51
CA ASP A 130 -1.94 -22.51 -1.63
C ASP A 130 -2.36 -23.15 -0.32
N ARG A 131 -3.63 -23.54 -0.25
CA ARG A 131 -4.15 -24.34 0.85
C ARG A 131 -3.45 -25.69 0.92
N ALA A 132 -3.12 -26.08 2.13
CA ALA A 132 -2.67 -27.40 2.51
C ALA A 132 -3.66 -27.99 3.53
N PRO A 133 -3.87 -29.32 3.52
CA PRO A 133 -4.75 -29.98 4.47
C PRO A 133 -4.20 -29.84 5.89
N LEU A 134 -5.08 -29.95 6.90
CA LEU A 134 -4.70 -29.81 8.32
C LEU A 134 -3.63 -30.82 8.76
N ASN A 135 -3.61 -32.01 8.16
CA ASN A 135 -2.65 -33.07 8.42
C ASN A 135 -1.31 -32.87 7.68
N ALA A 136 -1.15 -31.84 6.84
CA ALA A 136 0.11 -31.54 6.18
C ALA A 136 1.22 -31.29 7.21
N THR A 137 2.39 -31.88 7.00
CA THR A 137 3.54 -31.76 7.90
C THR A 137 4.10 -30.34 7.87
N GLY A 138 4.45 -29.81 9.04
CA GLY A 138 5.01 -28.46 9.20
C GLY A 138 4.20 -27.59 10.17
N ASP A 139 4.91 -26.74 10.90
CA ASP A 139 4.32 -25.70 11.76
C ASP A 139 5.08 -24.39 11.48
N GLY A 140 5.17 -24.02 10.20
CA GLY A 140 5.82 -22.80 9.75
C GLY A 140 5.09 -21.55 10.22
N VAL A 141 5.84 -20.45 10.30
CA VAL A 141 5.33 -19.12 10.65
C VAL A 141 5.91 -18.08 9.70
N ASN A 142 5.21 -16.98 9.52
CA ASN A 142 5.71 -15.78 8.88
C ASN A 142 6.01 -14.71 9.96
N ASP A 143 7.28 -14.39 10.14
CA ASP A 143 7.73 -13.26 10.95
C ASP A 143 8.49 -12.29 10.03
N PHE A 144 7.76 -11.73 9.06
CA PHE A 144 8.28 -10.79 8.06
C PHE A 144 9.20 -9.75 8.70
N ILE A 145 10.39 -9.60 8.12
CA ILE A 145 11.49 -8.83 8.71
C ILE A 145 11.17 -7.36 8.95
N GLY A 146 10.26 -6.77 8.18
CA GLY A 146 9.83 -5.40 8.42
C GLY A 146 9.07 -5.28 9.74
N PHE A 147 8.32 -6.31 10.16
CA PHE A 147 7.38 -6.25 11.28
C PHE A 147 7.89 -6.95 12.55
N ARG A 148 9.15 -7.35 12.58
CA ARG A 148 9.80 -7.93 13.76
C ARG A 148 10.37 -6.87 14.68
N SER A 149 10.53 -7.21 15.95
CA SER A 149 11.24 -6.36 16.89
C SER A 149 12.71 -6.22 16.47
N THR A 150 13.19 -4.99 16.30
CA THR A 150 14.56 -4.70 15.87
C THR A 150 15.30 -3.94 16.97
N LEU A 151 16.63 -4.05 17.02
CA LEU A 151 17.42 -3.16 17.86
C LEU A 151 17.24 -1.72 17.37
N ILE A 152 16.94 -0.79 18.28
CA ILE A 152 16.71 0.62 17.96
C ILE A 152 17.92 1.20 17.21
N ALA A 153 19.14 0.90 17.67
CA ALA A 153 20.39 1.32 17.02
C ALA A 153 20.52 0.82 15.57
N VAL A 154 20.02 -0.37 15.26
CA VAL A 154 20.05 -0.91 13.89
C VAL A 154 19.09 -0.11 12.99
N SER A 155 17.85 0.10 13.43
CA SER A 155 16.87 0.87 12.65
C SER A 155 17.31 2.32 12.44
N GLN A 156 17.88 2.96 13.47
CA GLN A 156 18.44 4.31 13.35
C GLN A 156 19.66 4.35 12.43
N GLY A 157 20.54 3.35 12.51
CA GLY A 157 21.72 3.24 11.64
C GLY A 157 21.34 3.07 10.17
N VAL A 158 20.38 2.20 9.87
CA VAL A 158 19.84 2.00 8.51
C VAL A 158 19.24 3.30 7.97
N ARG A 159 18.42 3.99 8.76
CA ARG A 159 17.86 5.30 8.38
C ARG A 159 18.94 6.37 8.18
N ALA A 160 19.94 6.43 9.05
CA ALA A 160 21.03 7.40 8.94
C ALA A 160 21.85 7.17 7.66
N LEU A 161 22.17 5.92 7.34
CA LEU A 161 22.82 5.54 6.08
C LEU A 161 21.98 5.94 4.88
N GLU A 162 20.69 5.58 4.86
CA GLU A 162 19.78 5.93 3.77
C GLU A 162 19.71 7.45 3.58
N THR A 163 19.59 8.22 4.66
CA THR A 163 19.54 9.69 4.62
C THR A 163 20.85 10.31 4.11
N ALA A 164 22.00 9.73 4.48
CA ALA A 164 23.30 10.18 3.97
C ALA A 164 23.43 9.92 2.46
N LEU A 165 22.95 8.78 1.97
CA LEU A 165 22.92 8.47 0.53
C LEU A 165 22.01 9.44 -0.24
N GLU A 166 20.84 9.76 0.31
CA GLU A 166 19.92 10.76 -0.26
C GLU A 166 20.58 12.15 -0.32
N GLY A 167 21.14 12.63 0.80
CA GLY A 167 21.76 13.96 0.88
C GLY A 167 23.04 14.12 0.05
N SER A 168 23.83 13.05 -0.10
CA SER A 168 25.03 13.02 -0.97
C SER A 168 24.69 12.70 -2.43
N ARG A 169 23.42 12.50 -2.76
CA ARG A 169 22.93 12.10 -4.09
C ARG A 169 23.59 10.82 -4.63
N ASN A 170 23.94 9.88 -3.74
CA ASN A 170 24.69 8.68 -4.07
C ASN A 170 23.75 7.53 -4.50
N VAL A 171 23.33 7.56 -5.77
CA VAL A 171 22.46 6.54 -6.36
C VAL A 171 23.09 5.14 -6.34
N LYS A 172 24.39 5.03 -6.63
CA LYS A 172 25.11 3.74 -6.62
C LYS A 172 25.12 3.10 -5.22
N GLY A 173 25.28 3.89 -4.17
CA GLY A 173 25.17 3.43 -2.79
C GLY A 173 23.75 2.97 -2.45
N LYS A 174 22.72 3.64 -2.98
CA LYS A 174 21.32 3.20 -2.86
C LYS A 174 21.10 1.85 -3.54
N CYS A 175 21.69 1.64 -4.72
CA CYS A 175 21.62 0.37 -5.42
C CYS A 175 22.34 -0.76 -4.68
N ALA A 176 23.53 -0.50 -4.13
CA ALA A 176 24.23 -1.48 -3.29
C ALA A 176 23.40 -1.88 -2.06
N MET A 177 22.72 -0.92 -1.43
CA MET A 177 21.78 -1.18 -0.34
C MET A 177 20.59 -2.05 -0.78
N ALA A 178 19.99 -1.77 -1.94
CA ALA A 178 18.89 -2.56 -2.50
C ALA A 178 19.31 -4.01 -2.79
N THR A 179 20.47 -4.21 -3.42
CA THR A 179 21.02 -5.55 -3.69
C THR A 179 21.26 -6.32 -2.38
N ALA A 180 21.84 -5.68 -1.37
CA ALA A 180 22.07 -6.30 -0.07
C ALA A 180 20.76 -6.70 0.63
N GLU A 181 19.74 -5.83 0.61
CA GLU A 181 18.45 -6.09 1.24
C GLU A 181 17.72 -7.28 0.57
N ILE A 182 17.69 -7.32 -0.76
CA ILE A 182 17.04 -8.40 -1.52
C ILE A 182 17.76 -9.73 -1.31
N ALA A 183 19.10 -9.74 -1.31
CA ALA A 183 19.89 -10.92 -0.98
C ALA A 183 19.62 -11.41 0.45
N ALA A 184 19.55 -10.50 1.42
CA ALA A 184 19.23 -10.83 2.80
C ALA A 184 17.81 -11.42 2.94
N LYS A 185 16.80 -10.82 2.29
CA LYS A 185 15.43 -11.34 2.24
C LYS A 185 15.38 -12.74 1.65
N ARG A 186 16.10 -12.98 0.55
CA ARG A 186 16.18 -14.31 -0.08
C ARG A 186 16.78 -15.35 0.86
N LEU A 187 17.89 -15.01 1.52
CA LEU A 187 18.61 -15.90 2.43
C LEU A 187 17.74 -16.36 3.62
N ILE A 188 16.91 -15.48 4.15
CA ILE A 188 16.10 -15.74 5.36
C ILE A 188 14.64 -16.08 5.06
N GLY A 189 14.31 -16.41 3.81
CA GLY A 189 12.96 -16.78 3.40
C GLY A 189 11.93 -15.66 3.54
N ASN A 190 12.37 -14.41 3.51
CA ASN A 190 11.55 -13.21 3.73
C ASN A 190 10.75 -13.25 5.06
N GLY A 191 11.31 -13.89 6.10
CA GLY A 191 10.67 -14.06 7.41
C GLY A 191 9.90 -15.37 7.58
N LEU A 192 9.78 -16.20 6.54
CA LEU A 192 9.27 -17.56 6.66
C LEU A 192 10.27 -18.46 7.38
N ARG A 193 9.81 -19.17 8.42
CA ARG A 193 10.65 -20.07 9.21
C ARG A 193 9.84 -21.15 9.92
N ARG A 194 10.51 -22.12 10.54
CA ARG A 194 9.87 -23.07 11.47
C ARG A 194 9.53 -22.38 12.80
N LYS A 195 8.45 -22.79 13.45
CA LYS A 195 7.97 -22.17 14.70
C LYS A 195 8.89 -22.34 15.90
N ASP A 196 9.70 -23.39 15.93
CA ASP A 196 10.68 -23.66 16.99
C ASP A 196 11.84 -22.65 17.02
N GLY A 197 11.80 -21.62 16.16
CA GLY A 197 12.81 -20.57 16.08
C GLY A 197 13.98 -20.95 15.20
N GLN A 198 13.96 -22.14 14.56
CA GLN A 198 14.96 -22.50 13.56
C GLN A 198 14.90 -21.50 12.39
N LEU A 199 16.08 -21.22 11.82
CA LEU A 199 16.24 -20.38 10.64
C LEU A 199 15.44 -20.95 9.46
N PHE A 200 15.25 -20.12 8.44
CA PHE A 200 14.68 -20.59 7.17
C PHE A 200 15.53 -21.76 6.62
N THR A 201 14.89 -22.91 6.38
CA THR A 201 15.56 -24.14 5.91
C THR A 201 15.26 -24.48 4.44
N GLY A 202 14.52 -23.62 3.73
CA GLY A 202 14.05 -23.86 2.37
C GLY A 202 12.53 -23.92 2.24
N TYR A 203 12.07 -24.02 1.00
CA TYR A 203 10.66 -24.13 0.62
C TYR A 203 10.26 -25.58 0.31
N PRO A 204 8.96 -25.93 0.37
CA PRO A 204 7.86 -25.09 0.85
C PRO A 204 7.88 -24.92 2.38
N VAL A 205 7.43 -23.77 2.86
CA VAL A 205 7.14 -23.56 4.28
C VAL A 205 5.65 -23.81 4.50
N VAL A 206 5.34 -24.85 5.27
CA VAL A 206 3.96 -25.26 5.56
C VAL A 206 3.61 -24.91 7.00
N GLY A 207 2.51 -24.16 7.19
CA GLY A 207 2.08 -23.71 8.52
C GLY A 207 0.61 -23.33 8.56
N PHE A 208 0.05 -23.11 9.75
CA PHE A 208 -1.35 -22.70 9.87
C PHE A 208 -1.60 -21.33 9.24
N GLN A 209 -2.70 -21.17 8.49
CA GLN A 209 -2.99 -19.94 7.75
C GLN A 209 -2.83 -18.69 8.60
N GLY A 210 -3.42 -18.67 9.80
CA GLY A 210 -3.34 -17.50 10.68
C GLY A 210 -1.92 -17.14 11.10
N LYS A 211 -0.98 -18.09 11.13
CA LYS A 211 0.44 -17.86 11.46
C LYS A 211 1.31 -17.58 10.23
N MET A 212 0.87 -17.99 9.04
CA MET A 212 1.54 -17.70 7.77
C MET A 212 1.11 -16.33 7.21
N GLN A 213 -0.11 -15.90 7.55
CA GLN A 213 -0.71 -14.65 7.08
C GLN A 213 -0.28 -13.43 7.91
N THR A 214 -0.20 -13.58 9.23
CA THR A 214 0.10 -12.44 10.13
C THR A 214 1.58 -12.36 10.43
N SER A 215 2.12 -11.14 10.43
CA SER A 215 3.39 -10.79 11.06
C SER A 215 3.18 -9.52 11.88
N GLY A 216 4.07 -9.24 12.83
CA GLY A 216 3.89 -8.16 13.79
C GLY A 216 4.46 -8.44 15.17
N SER A 217 5.46 -9.32 15.28
CA SER A 217 6.06 -9.67 16.59
C SER A 217 6.62 -8.45 17.32
N CYS A 218 6.92 -7.35 16.61
CA CYS A 218 7.32 -6.09 17.22
C CYS A 218 6.25 -5.46 18.12
N ALA A 219 4.95 -5.65 17.82
CA ALA A 219 3.83 -5.11 18.61
C ALA A 219 3.71 -5.77 20.00
N HIS A 220 4.33 -6.94 20.19
CA HIS A 220 4.39 -7.63 21.49
C HIS A 220 5.62 -7.23 22.31
N SER A 221 6.51 -6.37 21.77
CA SER A 221 7.65 -5.86 22.53
C SER A 221 7.13 -4.91 23.61
N ALA A 222 7.63 -5.06 24.84
CA ALA A 222 7.24 -4.15 25.93
C ALA A 222 7.56 -2.70 25.52
N ALA A 223 6.61 -1.78 25.73
CA ALA A 223 6.84 -0.36 25.46
C ALA A 223 8.03 0.19 26.28
N SER A 224 8.35 -0.44 27.42
CA SER A 224 9.50 -0.15 28.27
C SER A 224 10.81 -0.81 27.84
N SER A 225 10.82 -1.62 26.77
CA SER A 225 12.04 -2.24 26.22
C SER A 225 13.04 -1.14 25.83
N PRO A 226 14.20 -1.02 26.51
CA PRO A 226 15.10 0.10 26.28
C PRO A 226 15.91 -0.03 24.98
N LEU A 227 15.93 -1.22 24.36
CA LEU A 227 16.83 -1.54 23.25
C LEU A 227 16.13 -2.01 21.97
N LYS A 228 14.88 -2.44 22.04
CA LYS A 228 14.15 -3.05 20.92
C LYS A 228 12.76 -2.50 20.74
N ALA A 229 12.35 -2.28 19.48
CA ALA A 229 11.03 -1.77 19.11
C ALA A 229 10.68 -2.10 17.65
N CYS A 230 9.45 -1.79 17.22
CA CYS A 230 9.08 -1.73 15.80
C CYS A 230 9.93 -0.67 15.09
N ALA A 231 10.41 -0.95 13.88
CA ALA A 231 11.36 -0.07 13.19
C ALA A 231 10.82 1.35 12.91
N TRP A 232 9.50 1.52 12.86
CA TRP A 232 8.79 2.79 12.63
C TRP A 232 8.21 3.42 13.91
N ASP A 233 8.59 2.95 15.10
CA ASP A 233 8.09 3.52 16.35
C ASP A 233 8.54 4.99 16.48
N PRO A 234 7.59 5.93 16.64
CA PRO A 234 7.86 7.36 16.53
C PRO A 234 8.70 7.92 17.68
N ARG A 235 8.94 7.14 18.74
CA ARG A 235 9.75 7.58 19.90
C ARG A 235 11.24 7.69 19.57
N PHE A 236 11.68 7.14 18.43
CA PHE A 236 13.04 7.30 17.94
C PHE A 236 13.06 7.57 16.43
N LYS A 237 14.22 8.00 15.94
CA LYS A 237 14.44 8.35 14.52
C LYS A 237 14.69 7.11 13.67
N GLY A 238 13.71 6.21 13.64
CA GLY A 238 13.74 4.95 12.90
C GLY A 238 13.33 5.08 11.43
N LEU A 239 12.73 4.03 10.88
CA LEU A 239 12.29 3.99 9.49
C LEU A 239 11.00 4.79 9.28
N PHE A 240 10.97 5.58 8.21
CA PHE A 240 9.84 6.44 7.83
C PHE A 240 9.80 6.60 6.31
N PHE A 241 8.70 6.24 5.68
CA PHE A 241 8.61 6.14 4.22
C PHE A 241 7.23 6.53 3.73
N TYR A 242 7.13 6.87 2.45
CA TYR A 242 5.85 6.88 1.76
C TYR A 242 5.50 5.47 1.34
N GLU A 243 4.20 5.24 1.20
CA GLU A 243 3.66 4.09 0.52
C GLU A 243 2.60 4.58 -0.45
N SER A 244 2.74 4.24 -1.72
CA SER A 244 1.68 4.46 -2.71
C SER A 244 1.09 3.13 -3.12
N THR A 245 -0.24 3.10 -3.20
CA THR A 245 -0.99 1.91 -3.58
C THR A 245 -2.03 2.26 -4.62
N ALA A 246 -1.80 1.74 -5.82
CA ALA A 246 -2.64 1.91 -7.00
C ALA A 246 -3.39 0.62 -7.30
N VAL A 247 -4.68 0.73 -7.62
CA VAL A 247 -5.54 -0.41 -7.94
C VAL A 247 -6.05 -0.29 -9.37
N PHE A 248 -5.82 -1.34 -10.15
CA PHE A 248 -6.06 -1.39 -11.59
C PHE A 248 -7.00 -2.53 -11.96
N SER A 249 -7.74 -2.38 -13.06
CA SER A 249 -8.20 -3.53 -13.84
C SER A 249 -6.99 -4.30 -14.40
N PRO A 250 -7.05 -5.63 -14.63
CA PRO A 250 -5.94 -6.40 -15.20
C PRO A 250 -5.36 -5.81 -16.49
N ALA A 251 -6.20 -5.35 -17.42
CA ALA A 251 -5.75 -4.77 -18.70
C ALA A 251 -4.90 -3.50 -18.51
N ARG A 252 -5.34 -2.60 -17.62
CA ARG A 252 -4.61 -1.36 -17.31
C ARG A 252 -3.33 -1.62 -16.52
N PHE A 253 -3.30 -2.64 -15.66
CA PHE A 253 -2.10 -3.02 -14.94
C PHE A 253 -0.96 -3.39 -15.90
N ARG A 254 -1.24 -4.21 -16.91
CA ARG A 254 -0.26 -4.55 -17.96
C ARG A 254 0.34 -3.31 -18.62
N SER A 255 -0.52 -2.38 -19.06
CA SER A 255 -0.07 -1.13 -19.70
C SER A 255 0.74 -0.24 -18.75
N PHE A 256 0.36 -0.19 -17.47
CA PHE A 256 1.12 0.53 -16.43
C PHE A 256 2.53 -0.06 -16.27
N ILE A 257 2.66 -1.38 -16.12
CA ILE A 257 3.98 -2.01 -16.00
C ILE A 257 4.85 -1.76 -17.23
N LEU A 258 4.29 -1.81 -18.45
CA LEU A 258 5.03 -1.49 -19.66
C LEU A 258 5.55 -0.05 -19.68
N ASP A 259 4.79 0.92 -19.17
CA ASP A 259 5.27 2.31 -19.07
C ASP A 259 6.33 2.47 -17.96
N VAL A 260 6.19 1.79 -16.82
CA VAL A 260 7.23 1.79 -15.76
C VAL A 260 8.51 1.12 -16.26
N LYS A 261 8.41 0.07 -17.08
CA LYS A 261 9.58 -0.54 -17.74
C LYS A 261 10.31 0.44 -18.65
N LYS A 262 9.59 1.27 -19.44
CA LYS A 262 10.24 2.33 -20.23
C LYS A 262 11.02 3.31 -19.35
N LEU A 263 10.48 3.69 -18.19
CA LEU A 263 11.20 4.56 -17.24
C LEU A 263 12.44 3.86 -16.67
N ARG A 264 12.32 2.59 -16.27
CA ARG A 264 13.45 1.77 -15.81
C ARG A 264 14.52 1.68 -16.90
N ASP A 265 14.14 1.44 -18.14
CA ASP A 265 15.09 1.19 -19.24
C ASP A 265 15.89 2.45 -19.64
N LEU A 266 15.45 3.65 -19.24
CA LEU A 266 16.26 4.87 -19.36
C LEU A 266 17.46 4.86 -18.42
N ASP A 267 17.25 4.44 -17.18
CA ASP A 267 18.30 4.29 -16.16
C ASP A 267 17.75 3.45 -14.96
N PRO A 268 18.10 2.15 -14.89
CA PRO A 268 17.59 1.25 -13.86
C PRO A 268 17.99 1.66 -12.43
N ASP A 269 19.10 2.38 -12.28
CA ASP A 269 19.60 2.81 -10.97
C ASP A 269 18.62 3.74 -10.27
N ASN A 270 17.84 4.52 -11.04
CA ASN A 270 16.83 5.41 -10.48
C ASN A 270 15.70 4.65 -9.77
N MET A 271 15.56 3.35 -10.02
CA MET A 271 14.58 2.49 -9.37
C MET A 271 15.08 1.86 -8.07
N CYS A 272 16.38 1.92 -7.77
CA CYS A 272 16.96 1.28 -6.58
C CYS A 272 16.30 1.72 -5.26
N GLY A 273 15.74 2.94 -5.21
CA GLY A 273 15.05 3.47 -4.04
C GLY A 273 13.84 2.66 -3.57
N VAL A 274 13.05 2.08 -4.48
CA VAL A 274 11.91 1.20 -4.11
C VAL A 274 12.38 -0.21 -3.74
N ASP A 275 13.49 -0.65 -4.35
CA ASP A 275 14.05 -1.99 -4.17
C ASP A 275 14.74 -2.16 -2.81
N VAL A 276 15.18 -1.07 -2.19
CA VAL A 276 15.55 -1.04 -0.75
C VAL A 276 14.38 -1.46 0.15
N TYR A 277 13.14 -1.30 -0.31
CA TYR A 277 11.95 -1.74 0.41
C TYR A 277 11.44 -3.06 -0.18
N ASN A 278 10.18 -3.14 -0.61
CA ASN A 278 9.57 -4.37 -1.13
C ASN A 278 9.48 -4.39 -2.67
N GLY A 279 10.14 -3.45 -3.35
CA GLY A 279 9.87 -3.20 -4.76
C GLY A 279 8.42 -2.76 -4.97
N LEU A 280 7.87 -3.09 -6.13
CA LEU A 280 6.44 -3.01 -6.41
C LEU A 280 5.79 -4.34 -6.01
N LEU A 281 5.07 -4.34 -4.89
CA LEU A 281 4.32 -5.50 -4.40
C LEU A 281 2.96 -5.55 -5.10
N VAL A 282 2.77 -6.60 -5.90
CA VAL A 282 1.56 -6.84 -6.69
C VAL A 282 0.71 -7.92 -6.04
N ARG A 283 -0.53 -7.56 -5.76
CA ARG A 283 -1.53 -8.40 -5.10
C ARG A 283 -2.82 -8.41 -5.90
N PHE A 284 -3.66 -9.39 -5.65
CA PHE A 284 -4.92 -9.58 -6.37
C PHE A 284 -6.08 -9.47 -5.39
N VAL A 285 -7.13 -8.76 -5.79
CA VAL A 285 -8.33 -8.58 -4.98
C VAL A 285 -9.56 -8.77 -5.85
N ARG A 286 -10.55 -9.51 -5.34
CA ARG A 286 -11.81 -9.68 -6.05
C ARG A 286 -12.71 -8.45 -5.95
N ARG A 287 -13.70 -8.38 -6.83
CA ARG A 287 -14.77 -7.39 -6.77
C ARG A 287 -15.46 -7.41 -5.40
N SER A 288 -15.85 -6.22 -4.95
CA SER A 288 -16.53 -5.95 -3.69
C SER A 288 -17.91 -5.36 -3.95
N GLU A 289 -18.86 -5.64 -3.05
CA GLU A 289 -20.18 -4.99 -3.06
C GLU A 289 -20.13 -3.58 -2.46
N ALA A 290 -19.05 -3.23 -1.73
CA ALA A 290 -18.92 -1.93 -1.09
C ALA A 290 -18.87 -0.79 -2.12
N TRP A 291 -19.58 0.31 -1.86
CA TRP A 291 -19.69 1.42 -2.83
C TRP A 291 -18.37 2.13 -3.11
N LEU A 292 -17.48 2.18 -2.12
CA LEU A 292 -16.09 2.69 -2.24
C LEU A 292 -15.05 1.55 -2.27
N GLY A 293 -15.50 0.32 -2.51
CA GLY A 293 -14.67 -0.85 -2.72
C GLY A 293 -14.26 -1.03 -4.19
N GLN A 294 -13.76 -2.23 -4.53
CA GLN A 294 -13.35 -2.55 -5.88
C GLN A 294 -14.55 -2.98 -6.73
N PRO A 295 -14.91 -2.28 -7.82
CA PRO A 295 -16.09 -2.63 -8.62
C PRO A 295 -15.90 -3.90 -9.48
N GLU A 296 -14.65 -4.35 -9.62
CA GLU A 296 -14.22 -5.44 -10.48
C GLU A 296 -13.05 -6.18 -9.82
N ASP A 297 -12.74 -7.39 -10.29
CA ASP A 297 -11.50 -8.08 -9.91
C ASP A 297 -10.31 -7.22 -10.35
N SER A 298 -9.40 -6.95 -9.43
CA SER A 298 -8.40 -5.89 -9.56
C SER A 298 -7.01 -6.37 -9.18
N VAL A 299 -6.00 -5.72 -9.77
CA VAL A 299 -4.60 -5.84 -9.41
C VAL A 299 -4.22 -4.63 -8.56
N VAL A 300 -3.67 -4.89 -7.38
CA VAL A 300 -3.23 -3.88 -6.41
C VAL A 300 -1.71 -3.83 -6.45
N VAL A 301 -1.14 -2.64 -6.57
CA VAL A 301 0.31 -2.43 -6.60
C VAL A 301 0.69 -1.47 -5.48
N ASP A 302 1.43 -1.96 -4.49
CA ASP A 302 2.02 -1.15 -3.42
C ASP A 302 3.50 -0.89 -3.73
N PHE A 303 3.97 0.33 -3.51
CA PHE A 303 5.38 0.66 -3.60
C PHE A 303 5.79 1.66 -2.51
N ASN A 304 6.80 1.25 -1.74
CA ASN A 304 7.36 2.03 -0.64
C ASN A 304 8.62 2.73 -1.09
N TYR A 305 8.78 3.99 -0.72
CA TYR A 305 9.98 4.75 -1.08
C TYR A 305 10.30 5.80 -0.01
N TYR A 306 11.53 6.29 -0.05
CA TYR A 306 12.07 7.19 0.97
C TYR A 306 11.18 8.42 1.18
N ARG A 307 10.96 8.74 2.46
CA ARG A 307 10.38 10.01 2.90
C ARG A 307 11.38 10.73 3.79
N ALA A 308 11.73 11.95 3.42
CA ALA A 308 12.56 12.82 4.23
C ALA A 308 11.80 13.26 5.50
N ALA A 309 12.54 13.51 6.59
CA ALA A 309 11.96 14.07 7.81
C ALA A 309 11.56 15.54 7.63
N ASP A 310 12.31 16.27 6.81
CA ASP A 310 11.98 17.62 6.37
C ASP A 310 11.13 17.54 5.09
N PRO A 311 9.87 18.02 5.10
CA PRO A 311 9.00 17.99 3.91
C PRO A 311 9.51 18.87 2.76
N SER A 312 10.48 19.76 3.01
CA SER A 312 11.11 20.59 1.99
C SER A 312 12.38 19.97 1.38
N ALA A 313 12.82 18.81 1.87
CA ALA A 313 13.98 18.11 1.32
C ALA A 313 13.57 17.22 0.14
N ALA A 314 14.25 17.39 -0.99
CA ALA A 314 14.06 16.51 -2.13
C ALA A 314 14.69 15.13 -1.91
N ARG A 315 14.21 14.12 -2.63
CA ARG A 315 14.78 12.76 -2.65
C ARG A 315 15.48 12.44 -3.98
N LEU A 316 16.29 11.40 -3.97
CA LEU A 316 16.84 10.77 -5.16
C LEU A 316 15.72 10.23 -6.05
N SER A 317 15.85 10.45 -7.36
CA SER A 317 14.84 10.03 -8.34
C SER A 317 13.43 10.56 -8.03
N GLN A 318 13.32 11.73 -7.38
CA GLN A 318 12.04 12.38 -7.07
C GLN A 318 11.13 12.41 -8.31
N ASP A 319 11.70 12.79 -9.45
CA ASP A 319 11.00 12.93 -10.71
C ASP A 319 10.47 11.60 -11.24
N VAL A 320 11.27 10.53 -11.18
CA VAL A 320 10.86 9.18 -11.60
C VAL A 320 9.67 8.71 -10.78
N TRP A 321 9.70 8.85 -9.45
CA TRP A 321 8.60 8.36 -8.60
C TRP A 321 7.35 9.22 -8.67
N GLU A 322 7.49 10.54 -8.86
CA GLU A 322 6.34 11.41 -9.18
C GLU A 322 5.72 11.06 -10.54
N GLU A 323 6.53 10.64 -11.51
CA GLU A 323 6.05 10.19 -12.80
C GLU A 323 5.35 8.84 -12.72
N VAL A 324 5.89 7.88 -11.95
CA VAL A 324 5.25 6.57 -11.71
C VAL A 324 3.88 6.74 -11.05
N GLU A 325 3.73 7.63 -10.07
CA GLU A 325 2.42 7.95 -9.49
C GLU A 325 1.46 8.58 -10.51
N GLN A 326 1.93 9.49 -11.36
CA GLN A 326 1.09 10.11 -12.39
C GLN A 326 0.73 9.12 -13.51
N LEU A 327 1.63 8.22 -13.89
CA LEU A 327 1.33 7.08 -14.74
C LEU A 327 0.18 6.26 -14.12
N ALA A 328 0.29 5.90 -12.84
CA ALA A 328 -0.74 5.11 -12.17
C ALA A 328 -2.09 5.85 -12.10
N PHE A 329 -2.11 7.04 -11.50
CA PHE A 329 -3.35 7.69 -11.06
C PHE A 329 -3.96 8.65 -12.09
N VAL A 330 -3.15 9.18 -13.02
CA VAL A 330 -3.59 10.12 -14.06
C VAL A 330 -3.74 9.40 -15.40
N LYS A 331 -2.66 8.80 -15.93
CA LYS A 331 -2.69 8.14 -17.25
C LYS A 331 -3.57 6.88 -17.25
N HIS A 332 -3.35 5.99 -16.27
CA HIS A 332 -4.06 4.70 -16.18
C HIS A 332 -5.30 4.77 -15.29
N GLY A 333 -5.58 5.92 -14.66
CA GLY A 333 -6.78 6.16 -13.87
C GLY A 333 -6.96 5.16 -12.71
N ALA A 334 -5.86 4.69 -12.12
CA ALA A 334 -5.90 3.75 -11.00
C ALA A 334 -6.70 4.33 -9.83
N ARG A 335 -7.42 3.44 -9.13
CA ARG A 335 -8.11 3.76 -7.88
C ARG A 335 -7.07 3.81 -6.74
N PRO A 336 -7.14 4.79 -5.84
CA PRO A 336 -6.23 4.84 -4.69
C PRO A 336 -6.66 3.86 -3.61
N HIS A 337 -5.68 3.30 -2.90
CA HIS A 337 -5.93 2.86 -1.53
C HIS A 337 -6.15 4.07 -0.61
N TRP A 338 -7.20 4.04 0.20
CA TRP A 338 -7.63 5.20 0.99
C TRP A 338 -6.67 5.64 2.10
N ALA A 339 -5.77 4.77 2.57
CA ALA A 339 -4.96 5.01 3.78
C ALA A 339 -3.44 5.19 3.57
N LYS A 340 -2.95 5.32 2.32
CA LYS A 340 -1.50 5.26 2.03
C LYS A 340 -0.97 6.45 1.22
N ASN A 341 -1.65 6.76 0.12
CA ASN A 341 -1.16 7.58 -0.98
C ASN A 341 -0.91 9.08 -0.67
N ARG A 342 -0.10 9.72 -1.52
CA ARG A 342 0.00 11.18 -1.66
C ARG A 342 -1.20 11.76 -2.42
N MET A 343 -1.34 13.10 -2.42
CA MET A 343 -2.53 13.79 -2.95
C MET A 343 -2.80 13.55 -4.43
N VAL A 344 -1.77 13.30 -5.24
CA VAL A 344 -1.91 12.99 -6.67
C VAL A 344 -2.86 11.81 -6.93
N ALA A 345 -2.92 10.85 -6.01
CA ALA A 345 -3.76 9.66 -6.15
C ALA A 345 -5.27 9.97 -6.06
N PHE A 346 -5.61 11.03 -5.32
CA PHE A 346 -6.97 11.44 -5.02
C PHE A 346 -7.52 12.48 -6.02
N ARG A 347 -6.71 12.92 -6.99
CA ARG A 347 -7.18 13.77 -8.08
C ARG A 347 -8.33 13.09 -8.83
N GLY A 348 -9.49 13.75 -8.87
CA GLY A 348 -10.69 13.23 -9.50
C GLY A 348 -11.21 11.92 -8.91
N VAL A 349 -10.88 11.61 -7.64
CA VAL A 349 -11.18 10.30 -7.02
C VAL A 349 -12.65 9.91 -7.09
N GLN A 350 -13.56 10.88 -7.01
CA GLN A 350 -15.00 10.66 -7.04
C GLN A 350 -15.43 9.93 -8.33
N GLY A 351 -14.84 10.29 -9.47
CA GLY A 351 -15.10 9.66 -10.77
C GLY A 351 -14.51 8.26 -10.91
N LYS A 352 -13.61 7.85 -9.99
CA LYS A 352 -12.98 6.52 -10.00
C LYS A 352 -13.85 5.45 -9.34
N TYR A 353 -14.93 5.83 -8.64
CA TYR A 353 -15.83 4.92 -7.92
C TYR A 353 -17.28 5.05 -8.42
N PRO A 354 -17.83 4.04 -9.12
CA PRO A 354 -19.21 4.08 -9.59
C PRO A 354 -20.26 4.25 -8.46
N GLY A 355 -19.93 3.78 -7.24
CA GLY A 355 -20.79 3.91 -6.07
C GLY A 355 -20.79 5.30 -5.40
N TRP A 356 -20.00 6.25 -5.91
CA TRP A 356 -19.78 7.54 -5.26
C TRP A 356 -21.06 8.32 -4.98
N ALA A 357 -21.93 8.49 -5.98
CA ALA A 357 -23.15 9.30 -5.82
C ALA A 357 -24.07 8.75 -4.72
N ARG A 358 -24.17 7.41 -4.63
CA ARG A 358 -24.94 6.72 -3.60
C ARG A 358 -24.28 6.91 -2.23
N PHE A 359 -22.96 6.81 -2.15
CA PHE A 359 -22.21 7.06 -0.92
C PHE A 359 -22.40 8.49 -0.41
N ALA A 360 -22.28 9.48 -1.29
CA ALA A 360 -22.50 10.88 -0.95
C ALA A 360 -23.94 11.15 -0.46
N ALA A 361 -24.94 10.46 -1.04
CA ALA A 361 -26.32 10.53 -0.56
C ALA A 361 -26.48 9.90 0.84
N ALA A 362 -25.89 8.73 1.08
CA ALA A 362 -25.89 8.10 2.40
C ALA A 362 -25.19 8.97 3.45
N LYS A 363 -24.08 9.62 3.11
CA LYS A 363 -23.39 10.59 3.98
C LYS A 363 -24.34 11.73 4.37
N ARG A 364 -25.00 12.38 3.41
CA ARG A 364 -25.97 13.46 3.68
C ARG A 364 -27.16 13.00 4.51
N GLN A 365 -27.60 11.75 4.34
CA GLN A 365 -28.70 11.17 5.10
C GLN A 365 -28.31 10.89 6.56
N LEU A 366 -27.12 10.34 6.80
CA LEU A 366 -26.67 9.88 8.12
C LEU A 366 -26.00 10.96 8.96
N ASP A 367 -25.36 11.94 8.31
CA ASP A 367 -24.68 13.05 8.96
C ASP A 367 -24.95 14.37 8.22
N PRO A 368 -26.19 14.90 8.30
CA PRO A 368 -26.59 16.11 7.55
C PRO A 368 -25.85 17.38 8.01
N ARG A 369 -25.19 17.35 9.18
CA ARG A 369 -24.42 18.49 9.72
C ARG A 369 -22.92 18.36 9.51
N GLY A 370 -22.44 17.26 8.93
CA GLY A 370 -21.02 17.02 8.70
C GLY A 370 -20.21 16.90 9.99
N LEU A 371 -20.76 16.30 11.05
CA LEU A 371 -20.04 16.07 12.31
C LEU A 371 -18.75 15.27 12.13
N PHE A 372 -18.73 14.34 11.17
CA PHE A 372 -17.57 13.50 10.87
C PHE A 372 -16.69 14.05 9.74
N ASP A 373 -16.99 15.24 9.25
CA ASP A 373 -16.13 15.91 8.27
C ASP A 373 -14.87 16.48 8.93
N SER A 374 -13.82 16.55 8.14
CA SER A 374 -12.52 17.08 8.53
C SER A 374 -11.82 17.68 7.32
N PRO A 375 -10.81 18.55 7.51
CA PRO A 375 -9.98 19.02 6.40
C PRO A 375 -9.43 17.86 5.55
N TRP A 376 -9.02 16.76 6.20
CA TRP A 376 -8.56 15.56 5.50
C TRP A 376 -9.62 14.98 4.56
N SER A 377 -10.87 14.85 5.00
CA SER A 377 -11.93 14.33 4.13
C SER A 377 -12.28 15.31 3.02
N ASP A 378 -12.22 16.61 3.27
CA ASP A 378 -12.47 17.60 2.22
C ASP A 378 -11.41 17.53 1.12
N ASP A 379 -10.15 17.31 1.50
CA ASP A 379 -9.03 17.20 0.56
C ASP A 379 -9.06 15.86 -0.18
N VAL A 380 -9.16 14.74 0.56
CA VAL A 380 -9.05 13.38 0.01
C VAL A 380 -10.32 12.90 -0.67
N VAL A 381 -11.48 13.15 -0.05
CA VAL A 381 -12.79 12.66 -0.51
C VAL A 381 -13.50 13.75 -1.33
N GLY A 382 -13.39 15.01 -0.91
CA GLY A 382 -13.85 16.16 -1.70
C GLY A 382 -13.03 16.40 -2.99
N GLY A 383 -11.79 15.90 -3.04
CA GLY A 383 -10.91 16.02 -4.21
C GLY A 383 -10.46 17.45 -4.46
N LYS A 384 -10.38 18.25 -3.41
CA LYS A 384 -9.98 19.66 -3.48
C LYS A 384 -8.47 19.75 -3.73
N GLU A 385 -8.08 20.54 -4.73
CA GLU A 385 -6.65 20.81 -4.94
C GLU A 385 -6.15 21.70 -3.80
N LEU A 386 -5.08 21.26 -3.13
CA LEU A 386 -4.42 22.02 -2.07
C LEU A 386 -3.74 23.27 -2.62
N SER A 387 -3.49 24.25 -1.75
CA SER A 387 -2.71 25.45 -2.11
C SER A 387 -1.32 25.07 -2.62
N LYS A 388 -0.87 25.78 -3.66
CA LYS A 388 0.45 25.60 -4.27
C LYS A 388 1.45 26.59 -3.70
N ASP A 389 1.99 26.21 -2.55
CA ASP A 389 3.01 26.96 -1.82
C ASP A 389 4.42 26.49 -2.23
N ASP A 390 5.44 27.25 -1.86
CA ASP A 390 6.83 26.91 -2.17
C ASP A 390 7.21 25.54 -1.60
N GLY A 391 7.87 24.71 -2.42
CA GLY A 391 8.23 23.34 -2.06
C GLY A 391 7.06 22.35 -1.93
N CYS A 392 5.81 22.72 -2.25
CA CYS A 392 4.65 21.83 -2.05
C CYS A 392 4.75 20.48 -2.78
N ALA A 393 5.49 20.39 -3.88
CA ALA A 393 5.60 19.18 -4.67
C ALA A 393 6.56 18.14 -4.05
N LEU A 394 7.55 18.59 -3.27
CA LEU A 394 8.58 17.70 -2.71
C LEU A 394 7.99 16.64 -1.77
N ASP A 395 7.09 17.03 -0.86
CA ASP A 395 6.33 16.12 0.01
C ASP A 395 5.01 15.62 -0.64
N GLY A 396 4.75 15.99 -1.91
CA GLY A 396 3.58 15.55 -2.68
C GLY A 396 2.24 16.14 -2.27
N ARG A 397 2.25 17.35 -1.72
CA ARG A 397 1.03 18.12 -1.41
C ARG A 397 0.41 18.71 -2.69
N CYS A 398 1.21 18.94 -3.73
CA CYS A 398 0.76 19.42 -5.03
C CYS A 398 1.51 18.71 -6.16
N VAL A 399 0.96 18.78 -7.38
CA VAL A 399 1.72 18.51 -8.61
C VAL A 399 2.29 19.84 -9.10
N CYS A 400 3.60 19.87 -9.37
CA CYS A 400 4.29 21.11 -9.69
C CYS A 400 3.75 21.75 -10.99
N SER A 401 3.78 23.08 -11.04
CA SER A 401 3.47 23.86 -12.25
C SER A 401 4.55 24.92 -12.49
N GLU A 402 4.93 25.63 -11.44
CA GLU A 402 6.08 26.54 -11.40
C GLU A 402 7.29 25.90 -10.69
N ASP A 403 8.49 26.41 -10.95
CA ASP A 403 9.75 25.92 -10.38
C ASP A 403 9.81 26.09 -8.84
N ARG A 404 9.21 27.15 -8.27
CA ARG A 404 9.16 27.37 -6.81
C ARG A 404 8.53 26.22 -6.02
N HIS A 405 7.65 25.43 -6.64
CA HIS A 405 7.04 24.25 -6.00
C HIS A 405 8.05 23.11 -5.78
N CYS A 406 9.19 23.13 -6.48
CA CYS A 406 10.23 22.11 -6.44
C CYS A 406 11.49 22.52 -5.67
N SER A 407 11.52 23.71 -5.05
CA SER A 407 12.72 24.26 -4.37
C SER A 407 13.92 24.47 -5.31
N PRO A 408 13.90 25.51 -6.17
CA PRO A 408 15.02 25.85 -7.07
C PRO A 408 16.36 26.06 -6.35
N GLY A 409 16.32 26.58 -5.11
CA GLY A 409 17.52 26.73 -4.27
C GLY A 409 18.21 25.42 -3.88
N GLN A 410 17.55 24.27 -4.06
CA GLN A 410 18.16 22.94 -3.93
C GLN A 410 18.51 22.31 -5.29
N GLY A 411 18.38 23.07 -6.39
CA GLY A 411 18.65 22.62 -7.75
C GLY A 411 17.52 21.81 -8.38
N TYR A 412 16.30 21.87 -7.85
CA TYR A 412 15.15 21.13 -8.35
C TYR A 412 14.13 22.05 -9.00
N TYR A 413 13.65 21.64 -10.17
CA TYR A 413 12.78 22.46 -11.02
C TYR A 413 11.62 21.65 -11.56
N CYS A 414 10.53 22.34 -11.88
CA CYS A 414 9.33 21.70 -12.42
C CYS A 414 9.50 21.41 -13.91
N ARG A 415 9.57 20.13 -14.27
CA ARG A 415 9.81 19.64 -15.64
C ARG A 415 8.72 18.68 -16.06
N THR A 416 8.69 18.34 -17.34
CA THR A 416 7.83 17.27 -17.86
C THR A 416 8.40 15.91 -17.52
N GLY A 417 7.53 14.90 -17.44
CA GLY A 417 7.93 13.49 -17.35
C GLY A 417 8.81 13.05 -18.53
N LEU A 418 9.59 11.99 -18.32
CA LEU A 418 10.50 11.38 -19.30
C LEU A 418 9.75 10.50 -20.30
N VAL A 419 8.74 9.75 -19.84
CA VAL A 419 7.94 8.79 -20.62
C VAL A 419 6.49 9.27 -20.78
N PHE A 420 5.91 9.83 -19.72
CA PHE A 420 4.59 10.46 -19.72
C PHE A 420 4.77 11.98 -19.69
N THR A 421 4.81 12.59 -20.87
CA THR A 421 5.19 14.01 -21.04
C THR A 421 4.16 14.98 -20.45
N GLU A 422 2.91 14.54 -20.25
CA GLU A 422 1.88 15.30 -19.53
C GLU A 422 2.09 15.30 -18.01
N ALA A 423 2.94 14.42 -17.47
CA ALA A 423 3.32 14.47 -16.06
C ALA A 423 4.15 15.72 -15.77
N ARG A 424 4.00 16.26 -14.55
CA ARG A 424 4.84 17.34 -14.03
C ARG A 424 5.59 16.86 -12.81
N VAL A 425 6.91 17.04 -12.82
CA VAL A 425 7.83 16.41 -11.88
C VAL A 425 8.92 17.36 -11.44
N CYS A 426 9.38 17.22 -10.21
CA CYS A 426 10.52 17.94 -9.65
C CYS A 426 11.82 17.21 -9.98
N ARG A 427 12.49 17.68 -11.02
CA ARG A 427 13.75 17.11 -11.51
C ARG A 427 14.93 17.98 -11.09
N TYR A 428 15.99 17.32 -10.67
CA TYR A 428 17.25 18.00 -10.39
C TYR A 428 17.96 18.43 -11.67
N SER A 429 18.53 19.63 -11.67
CA SER A 429 19.36 20.14 -12.76
C SER A 429 20.53 20.94 -12.19
N ALA A 430 21.75 20.39 -12.30
CA ALA A 430 22.96 21.05 -11.81
C ALA A 430 23.32 22.30 -12.62
N SER A 431 22.97 22.34 -13.92
CA SER A 431 23.30 23.45 -14.82
C SER A 431 22.49 24.72 -14.56
N GLN A 432 21.48 24.65 -13.69
CA GLN A 432 20.59 25.77 -13.38
C GLN A 432 20.79 26.32 -11.96
N LEU A 433 21.69 25.73 -11.16
CA LEU A 433 22.11 26.31 -9.88
C LEU A 433 22.88 27.60 -10.16
N VAL A 434 22.23 28.76 -9.97
CA VAL A 434 22.84 30.09 -10.02
C VAL A 434 23.28 30.49 -8.62
#